data_AF-A0A174K6S3-F1
#
_entry.id   AF-A0A174K6S3-F1
#
_cell.length_a   1.000
_cell.length_b   1.000
_cell.length_c   1.000
_cell.angle_alpha   90.00
_cell.angle_beta   90.00
_cell.angle_gamma   90.00
#
_symmetry.space_group_name_H-M   'P 1'
#
loop_
_entity.id
_entity.type
_entity.pdbx_description
1 polymer ?
#
loop_
_entity_poly.entity_id
_entity_poly.type
_entity_poly.pdbx_seq_one_letter_code
_entity_poly.pdbx_strand_id
1 'polypeptide(L)'
;MRVREYVTINEETAKMAKSLMSFDEYQMGSRTAEYRNDVDEVYDLAEEVIREKGDEYRERAWGLAVRYSRNIGKYYNEHSRIGCMCPSVMISGAGNFPVKKKEKQVKAWDKNHEFYNYCQSIRGKLKNMLYSKEIIRSDDERAVELLEEKIAELKEAQENMKEVNKYFRKNHTLDGCEILTEKQTAELREYMTKYSFDAAPYPGWMLQNNLANIKRCQQRVDELKKTKEKGNSEADYGSFKVIENADIMRIQIVFDGKPDRAIRDILKENGFRWAPSQGAWQRQLTSNGIYVLKKVVEELKEEA
;
A
#
# COMPACT_ATOMS: atom_id res chain seq x y z
N MET A 1 -24.82 10.76 0.30
CA MET A 1 -23.95 10.01 1.24
C MET A 1 -24.35 8.55 1.18
N ARG A 2 -23.40 7.61 1.03
CA ARG A 2 -23.71 6.17 1.12
C ARG A 2 -23.98 5.81 2.57
N VAL A 3 -24.88 4.86 2.81
CA VAL A 3 -25.22 4.41 4.16
C VAL A 3 -24.11 3.50 4.68
N ARG A 4 -23.61 3.77 5.88
CA ARG A 4 -22.62 2.91 6.55
C ARG A 4 -23.25 1.54 6.82
N GLU A 5 -22.54 0.50 6.41
CA GLU A 5 -22.94 -0.89 6.66
C GLU A 5 -22.27 -1.40 7.93
N TYR A 6 -23.07 -1.98 8.83
CA TYR A 6 -22.61 -2.60 10.07
C TYR A 6 -23.04 -4.06 10.15
N VAL A 7 -22.27 -4.85 10.90
CA VAL A 7 -22.53 -6.25 11.23
C VAL A 7 -23.05 -6.36 12.65
N THR A 8 -23.98 -7.28 12.86
CA THR A 8 -24.49 -7.62 14.18
C THR A 8 -23.42 -8.34 15.02
N ILE A 9 -23.15 -7.80 16.20
CA ILE A 9 -22.26 -8.40 17.19
C ILE A 9 -23.09 -9.22 18.19
N ASN A 10 -22.62 -10.44 18.49
CA ASN A 10 -23.28 -11.33 19.43
C ASN A 10 -22.85 -11.02 20.88
N GLU A 11 -23.57 -10.10 21.50
CA GLU A 11 -23.35 -9.64 22.89
C GLU A 11 -23.53 -10.75 23.92
N GLU A 12 -24.47 -11.68 23.73
CA GLU A 12 -24.65 -12.81 24.65
C GLU A 12 -23.44 -13.74 24.68
N THR A 13 -22.83 -13.99 23.52
CA THR A 13 -21.59 -14.75 23.43
C THR A 13 -20.43 -13.97 24.05
N ALA A 14 -20.38 -12.65 23.87
CA ALA A 14 -19.37 -11.80 24.49
C ALA A 14 -19.48 -11.80 26.02
N LYS A 15 -20.70 -11.72 26.55
CA LYS A 15 -21.01 -11.84 27.98
C LYS A 15 -20.55 -13.18 28.55
N MET A 16 -20.92 -14.28 27.90
CA MET A 16 -20.50 -15.62 28.31
C MET A 16 -18.98 -15.80 28.25
N ALA A 17 -18.33 -15.26 27.22
CA ALA A 17 -16.88 -15.27 27.11
C ALA A 17 -16.21 -14.51 28.26
N LYS A 18 -16.72 -13.32 28.62
CA LYS A 18 -16.22 -12.52 29.74
C LYS A 18 -16.37 -13.28 31.07
N SER A 19 -17.53 -13.88 31.35
CA SER A 19 -17.75 -14.63 32.60
C SER A 19 -16.84 -15.86 32.74
N LEU A 20 -16.40 -16.42 31.61
CA LEU A 20 -15.43 -17.53 31.61
C LEU A 20 -13.98 -17.06 31.78
N MET A 21 -13.70 -15.77 31.59
CA MET A 21 -12.34 -15.23 31.64
C MET A 21 -12.06 -14.39 32.89
N SER A 22 -13.08 -13.72 33.44
CA SER A 22 -12.95 -12.67 34.46
C SER A 22 -14.15 -12.69 35.40
N PHE A 23 -13.94 -12.25 36.65
CA PHE A 23 -15.00 -12.05 37.63
C PHE A 23 -15.77 -10.75 37.44
N ASP A 24 -15.27 -9.83 36.61
CA ASP A 24 -15.93 -8.55 36.38
C ASP A 24 -17.21 -8.76 35.58
N GLU A 25 -18.23 -7.99 35.95
CA GLU A 25 -19.48 -7.99 35.23
C GLU A 25 -19.30 -7.44 33.80
N TYR A 26 -19.95 -8.11 32.85
CA TYR A 26 -19.95 -7.67 31.46
C TYR A 26 -21.02 -6.59 31.24
N GLN A 27 -20.60 -5.44 30.72
CA GLN A 27 -21.53 -4.40 30.30
C GLN A 27 -22.10 -4.72 28.92
N MET A 28 -23.40 -5.00 28.86
CA MET A 28 -24.09 -5.27 27.59
C MET A 28 -23.96 -4.11 26.61
N GLY A 29 -23.61 -4.42 25.37
CA GLY A 29 -23.40 -3.45 24.29
C GLY A 29 -21.95 -2.96 24.18
N SER A 30 -21.08 -3.29 25.15
CA SER A 30 -19.68 -2.85 25.13
C SER A 30 -18.91 -3.39 23.92
N ARG A 31 -19.14 -4.64 23.51
CA ARG A 31 -18.44 -5.24 22.35
C ARG A 31 -18.93 -4.63 21.04
N THR A 32 -20.22 -4.33 20.95
CA THR A 32 -20.83 -3.62 19.82
C THR A 32 -20.30 -2.20 19.73
N ALA A 33 -20.09 -1.52 20.87
CA ALA A 33 -19.50 -0.19 20.91
C ALA A 33 -18.05 -0.19 20.43
N GLU A 34 -17.22 -1.14 20.89
CA GLU A 34 -15.84 -1.32 20.39
C GLU A 34 -15.83 -1.55 18.87
N TYR A 35 -16.67 -2.46 18.39
CA TYR A 35 -16.82 -2.73 16.96
C TYR A 35 -17.24 -1.48 16.17
N ARG A 36 -18.22 -0.72 16.66
CA ARG A 36 -18.70 0.49 15.99
C ARG A 36 -17.61 1.53 15.91
N ASN A 37 -16.87 1.76 16.99
CA ASN A 37 -15.76 2.71 16.98
C ASN A 37 -14.73 2.39 15.90
N ASP A 38 -14.27 1.13 15.84
CA ASP A 38 -13.32 0.66 14.82
C ASP A 38 -13.86 0.87 13.39
N VAL A 39 -15.16 0.65 13.18
CA VAL A 39 -15.81 0.76 11.88
C VAL A 39 -16.03 2.22 11.48
N ASP A 40 -16.44 3.05 12.43
CA ASP A 40 -16.69 4.47 12.22
C ASP A 40 -15.39 5.19 11.88
N GLU A 41 -14.29 4.92 12.58
CA GLU A 41 -12.96 5.42 12.21
C GLU A 41 -12.59 5.13 10.75
N VAL A 42 -12.94 3.93 10.27
CA VAL A 42 -12.61 3.50 8.90
C VAL A 42 -13.54 4.11 7.86
N TYR A 43 -14.82 4.33 8.17
CA TYR A 43 -15.72 5.07 7.30
C TYR A 43 -15.35 6.55 7.23
N ASP A 44 -15.01 7.17 8.36
CA ASP A 44 -14.53 8.56 8.43
C ASP A 44 -13.28 8.73 7.57
N LEU A 45 -12.32 7.79 7.66
CA LEU A 45 -11.13 7.78 6.82
C LEU A 45 -11.46 7.63 5.32
N ALA A 46 -12.47 6.82 4.97
CA ALA A 46 -12.90 6.70 3.58
C ALA A 46 -13.58 7.98 3.06
N GLU A 47 -14.37 8.65 3.89
CA GLU A 47 -14.96 9.96 3.58
C GLU A 47 -13.88 11.04 3.42
N GLU A 48 -12.85 11.02 4.27
CA GLU A 48 -11.68 11.90 4.17
C GLU A 48 -10.91 11.67 2.86
N VAL A 49 -10.64 10.41 2.49
CA VAL A 49 -10.03 10.08 1.18
C VAL A 49 -10.83 10.69 0.03
N ILE A 50 -12.15 10.57 0.04
CA ILE A 50 -13.01 11.10 -1.03
C ILE A 50 -12.95 12.62 -1.07
N ARG A 51 -12.94 13.27 0.10
CA ARG A 51 -12.86 14.73 0.20
C ARG A 51 -11.52 15.27 -0.32
N GLU A 52 -10.41 14.66 0.08
CA GLU A 52 -9.07 15.17 -0.23
C GLU A 52 -8.55 14.72 -1.60
N LYS A 53 -8.90 13.51 -2.06
CA LYS A 53 -8.43 12.95 -3.35
C LYS A 53 -9.46 13.05 -4.47
N GLY A 54 -10.71 13.37 -4.16
CA GLY A 54 -11.77 13.53 -5.13
C GLY A 54 -12.62 12.29 -5.38
N ASP A 55 -13.63 12.48 -6.22
CA ASP A 55 -14.75 11.55 -6.39
C ASP A 55 -14.39 10.24 -7.11
N GLU A 56 -13.30 10.20 -7.85
CA GLU A 56 -12.80 8.99 -8.52
C GLU A 56 -12.45 7.87 -7.53
N TYR A 57 -12.06 8.24 -6.30
CA TYR A 57 -11.71 7.30 -5.23
C TYR A 57 -12.92 6.75 -4.48
N ARG A 58 -14.13 7.29 -4.73
CA ARG A 58 -15.35 6.98 -3.97
C ARG A 58 -15.68 5.50 -3.92
N GLU A 59 -15.75 4.83 -5.07
CA GLU A 59 -16.11 3.42 -5.12
C GLU A 59 -15.09 2.55 -4.39
N ARG A 60 -13.81 2.83 -4.62
CA ARG A 60 -12.70 2.05 -4.08
C ARG A 60 -12.57 2.24 -2.56
N ALA A 61 -12.60 3.48 -2.07
CA ALA A 61 -12.49 3.79 -0.65
C ALA A 61 -13.68 3.21 0.12
N TRP A 62 -14.91 3.44 -0.37
CA TRP A 62 -16.12 2.91 0.27
C TRP A 62 -16.14 1.38 0.27
N GLY A 63 -15.75 0.74 -0.84
CA GLY A 63 -15.66 -0.71 -0.93
C GLY A 63 -14.60 -1.34 -0.01
N LEU A 64 -13.58 -0.58 0.42
CA LEU A 64 -12.65 -1.01 1.47
C LEU A 64 -13.27 -0.87 2.86
N ALA A 65 -13.96 0.23 3.14
CA ALA A 65 -14.63 0.44 4.43
C ALA A 65 -15.72 -0.61 4.71
N VAL A 66 -16.58 -0.91 3.72
CA VAL A 66 -17.59 -1.97 3.82
C VAL A 66 -16.95 -3.33 4.09
N ARG A 67 -15.84 -3.63 3.41
CA ARG A 67 -15.09 -4.88 3.59
C ARG A 67 -14.46 -4.97 4.99
N TYR A 68 -13.89 -3.87 5.47
CA TYR A 68 -13.36 -3.78 6.83
C TYR A 68 -14.48 -4.06 7.83
N SER A 69 -15.62 -3.35 7.72
CA SER A 69 -16.77 -3.51 8.59
C SER A 69 -17.24 -4.96 8.69
N ARG A 70 -17.35 -5.64 7.55
CA ARG A 70 -17.73 -7.06 7.49
C ARG A 70 -16.71 -7.98 8.16
N ASN A 71 -15.42 -7.73 7.93
CA ASN A 71 -14.36 -8.60 8.43
C ASN A 71 -14.06 -8.39 9.91
N ILE A 72 -14.00 -7.14 10.39
CA ILE A 72 -13.76 -6.86 11.80
C ILE A 72 -14.93 -7.33 12.67
N GLY A 73 -16.17 -7.27 12.16
CA GLY A 73 -17.33 -7.87 12.84
C GLY A 73 -17.22 -9.39 12.99
N LYS A 74 -16.72 -10.09 11.95
CA LYS A 74 -16.40 -11.53 12.05
C LYS A 74 -15.33 -11.80 13.10
N TYR A 75 -14.27 -10.98 13.15
CA TYR A 75 -13.23 -11.09 14.16
C TYR A 75 -13.79 -10.99 15.58
N TYR A 76 -14.63 -9.99 15.87
CA TYR A 76 -15.19 -9.81 17.22
C TYR A 76 -16.12 -10.96 17.62
N ASN A 77 -16.99 -11.41 16.71
CA ASN A 77 -17.87 -12.55 16.99
C ASN A 77 -17.07 -13.84 17.22
N GLU A 78 -16.04 -14.09 16.41
CA GLU A 78 -15.17 -15.24 16.55
C GLU A 78 -14.31 -15.15 17.82
N HIS A 79 -13.85 -13.96 18.18
CA HIS A 79 -13.10 -13.73 19.41
C HIS A 79 -13.93 -14.10 20.65
N SER A 80 -15.19 -13.64 20.69
CA SER A 80 -16.13 -14.02 21.75
C SER A 80 -16.38 -15.53 21.77
N ARG A 81 -16.63 -16.15 20.60
CA ARG A 81 -16.82 -17.61 20.49
C ARG A 81 -15.61 -18.39 21.01
N ILE A 82 -14.39 -17.97 20.67
CA ILE A 82 -13.15 -18.58 21.16
C ILE A 82 -13.05 -18.41 22.68
N GLY A 83 -13.41 -17.26 23.22
CA GLY A 83 -13.47 -17.01 24.67
C GLY A 83 -14.35 -18.01 25.43
N CYS A 84 -15.41 -18.52 24.81
CA CYS A 84 -16.28 -19.55 25.39
C CYS A 84 -15.68 -20.97 25.43
N MET A 85 -14.56 -21.23 24.75
CA MET A 85 -14.03 -22.60 24.58
C MET A 85 -13.47 -23.23 25.87
N CYS A 86 -12.91 -22.40 26.76
CA CYS A 86 -12.25 -22.86 27.97
C CYS A 86 -12.30 -21.73 29.00
N PRO A 87 -12.70 -21.96 30.27
CA PRO A 87 -12.58 -20.95 31.32
C PRO A 87 -11.11 -20.66 31.64
N SER A 88 -10.84 -19.51 32.26
CA SER A 88 -9.51 -19.19 32.78
C SER A 88 -9.21 -20.00 34.04
N VAL A 89 -7.91 -20.15 34.36
CA VAL A 89 -7.48 -20.82 35.59
C VAL A 89 -7.99 -20.12 36.86
N MET A 90 -8.22 -18.82 36.78
CA MET A 90 -8.81 -18.03 37.86
C MET A 90 -10.27 -18.43 38.12
N ILE A 91 -11.04 -18.73 37.06
CA ILE A 91 -12.45 -19.14 37.17
C ILE A 91 -12.58 -20.62 37.54
N SER A 92 -11.78 -21.52 36.94
CA SER A 92 -11.90 -22.96 37.19
C SER A 92 -11.05 -23.48 38.36
N GLY A 93 -10.13 -22.67 38.88
CA GLY A 93 -9.09 -23.08 39.82
C GLY A 93 -8.00 -23.95 39.17
N ALA A 94 -6.82 -23.97 39.78
CA ALA A 94 -5.65 -24.71 39.27
C ALA A 94 -5.86 -26.23 39.22
N GLY A 95 -6.61 -26.79 40.17
CA GLY A 95 -6.85 -28.24 40.28
C GLY A 95 -7.74 -28.82 39.17
N ASN A 96 -8.61 -28.02 38.57
CA ASN A 96 -9.59 -28.46 37.56
C ASN A 96 -9.37 -27.82 36.18
N PHE A 97 -8.23 -27.15 35.95
CA PHE A 97 -7.99 -26.40 34.72
C PHE A 97 -7.72 -27.32 33.52
N PRO A 98 -8.51 -27.24 32.44
CA PRO A 98 -8.37 -28.14 31.29
C PRO A 98 -7.30 -27.65 30.31
N VAL A 99 -6.02 -27.91 30.63
CA VAL A 99 -4.83 -27.46 29.88
C VAL A 99 -4.95 -27.71 28.37
N LYS A 100 -5.27 -28.95 27.95
CA LYS A 100 -5.41 -29.30 26.52
C LYS A 100 -6.50 -28.50 25.80
N LYS A 101 -7.58 -28.09 26.50
CA LYS A 101 -8.60 -27.20 25.91
C LYS A 101 -8.07 -25.78 25.80
N LYS A 102 -7.32 -25.30 26.80
CA LYS A 102 -6.69 -23.97 26.75
C LYS A 102 -5.70 -23.86 25.60
N GLU A 103 -4.85 -24.85 25.39
CA GLU A 103 -3.92 -24.86 24.25
C GLU A 103 -4.63 -24.71 22.90
N LYS A 104 -5.79 -25.36 22.74
CA LYS A 104 -6.62 -25.21 21.54
C LYS A 104 -7.26 -23.81 21.44
N GLN A 105 -7.69 -23.25 22.57
CA GLN A 105 -8.22 -21.88 22.63
C GLN A 105 -7.14 -20.85 22.23
N VAL A 106 -5.92 -20.98 22.74
CA VAL A 106 -4.78 -20.11 22.40
C VAL A 106 -4.47 -20.21 20.91
N LYS A 107 -4.33 -21.41 20.36
CA LYS A 107 -4.13 -21.61 18.91
C LYS A 107 -5.24 -20.99 18.05
N ALA A 108 -6.48 -20.98 18.54
CA ALA A 108 -7.59 -20.32 17.85
C ALA A 108 -7.51 -18.80 17.94
N TRP A 109 -7.11 -18.25 19.10
CA TRP A 109 -6.85 -16.81 19.25
C TRP A 109 -5.71 -16.34 18.35
N ASP A 110 -4.61 -17.08 18.25
CA ASP A 110 -3.48 -16.74 17.38
C ASP A 110 -3.94 -16.59 15.92
N LYS A 111 -4.70 -17.57 15.42
CA LYS A 111 -5.29 -17.52 14.07
C LYS A 111 -6.28 -16.37 13.89
N ASN A 112 -7.12 -16.09 14.89
CA ASN A 112 -8.06 -14.98 14.82
C ASN A 112 -7.32 -13.62 14.88
N HIS A 113 -6.17 -13.55 15.56
CA HIS A 113 -5.32 -12.38 15.59
C HIS A 113 -4.62 -12.13 14.24
N GLU A 114 -4.20 -13.18 13.53
CA GLU A 114 -3.75 -13.04 12.12
C GLU A 114 -4.85 -12.43 11.24
N PHE A 115 -6.11 -12.85 11.44
CA PHE A 115 -7.24 -12.28 10.72
C PHE A 115 -7.53 -10.81 11.12
N TYR A 116 -7.35 -10.46 12.40
CA TYR A 116 -7.37 -9.06 12.83
C TYR A 116 -6.30 -8.23 12.12
N ASN A 117 -5.06 -8.72 12.03
CA ASN A 117 -3.98 -8.04 11.31
C ASN A 117 -4.33 -7.84 9.83
N TYR A 118 -4.98 -8.82 9.20
CA TYR A 118 -5.53 -8.65 7.86
C TYR A 118 -6.58 -7.54 7.79
N CYS A 119 -7.52 -7.44 8.75
CA CYS A 119 -8.47 -6.33 8.82
C CYS A 119 -7.75 -4.98 8.95
N GLN A 120 -6.76 -4.90 9.83
CA GLN A 120 -5.94 -3.69 10.00
C GLN A 120 -5.19 -3.29 8.72
N SER A 121 -4.76 -4.26 7.90
CA SER A 121 -4.17 -3.97 6.58
C SER A 121 -5.13 -3.24 5.64
N ILE A 122 -6.46 -3.44 5.79
CA ILE A 122 -7.49 -2.74 5.00
C ILE A 122 -7.55 -1.27 5.44
N ARG A 123 -7.56 -1.01 6.76
CA ARG A 123 -7.43 0.35 7.31
C ARG A 123 -6.13 1.01 6.83
N GLY A 124 -5.02 0.27 6.82
CA GLY A 124 -3.74 0.72 6.27
C GLY A 124 -3.82 1.11 4.79
N LYS A 125 -4.58 0.38 3.96
CA LYS A 125 -4.79 0.74 2.54
C LYS A 125 -5.51 2.07 2.38
N LEU A 126 -6.50 2.36 3.22
CA LEU A 126 -7.20 3.65 3.21
C LEU A 126 -6.28 4.79 3.69
N LYS A 127 -5.49 4.57 4.75
CA LYS A 127 -4.47 5.53 5.18
C LYS A 127 -3.45 5.80 4.08
N ASN A 128 -3.04 4.77 3.34
CA ASN A 128 -2.14 4.94 2.21
C ASN A 128 -2.80 5.72 1.06
N MET A 129 -4.09 5.52 0.78
CA MET A 129 -4.81 6.35 -0.20
C MET A 129 -4.83 7.82 0.19
N LEU A 130 -4.99 8.11 1.48
CA LEU A 130 -5.03 9.48 1.98
C LEU A 130 -3.64 10.13 1.99
N TYR A 131 -2.69 9.48 2.64
CA TYR A 131 -1.41 10.08 3.02
C TYR A 131 -0.25 9.72 2.10
N SER A 132 -0.31 8.59 1.37
CA SER A 132 0.77 8.25 0.45
C SER A 132 0.60 9.03 -0.85
N LYS A 133 1.73 9.56 -1.35
CA LYS A 133 1.77 10.07 -2.72
C LYS A 133 1.46 8.92 -3.67
N GLU A 134 0.55 9.15 -4.62
CA GLU A 134 0.17 8.14 -5.59
C GLU A 134 1.38 7.61 -6.33
N ILE A 135 1.36 6.30 -6.60
CA ILE A 135 2.36 5.70 -7.47
C ILE A 135 2.02 6.16 -8.88
N ILE A 136 2.75 7.16 -9.37
CA ILE A 136 2.65 7.62 -10.76
C ILE A 136 3.01 6.43 -11.64
N ARG A 137 2.08 5.89 -12.42
CA ARG A 137 2.35 4.78 -13.34
C ARG A 137 2.79 5.31 -14.68
N SER A 138 3.50 4.47 -15.44
CA SER A 138 3.99 4.86 -16.77
C SER A 138 2.86 4.98 -17.79
N ASP A 139 1.81 4.16 -17.62
CA ASP A 139 0.63 4.08 -18.48
C ASP A 139 -0.45 5.12 -18.15
N ASP A 140 -0.25 5.98 -17.15
CA ASP A 140 -1.17 7.09 -16.88
C ASP A 140 -0.99 8.19 -17.94
N GLU A 141 -2.09 8.75 -18.45
CA GLU A 141 -2.06 9.82 -19.45
C GLU A 141 -1.24 11.02 -18.95
N ARG A 142 -1.49 11.39 -17.68
CA ARG A 142 -0.84 12.50 -16.97
C ARG A 142 0.47 12.11 -16.27
N ALA A 143 1.05 10.94 -16.56
CA ALA A 143 2.26 10.46 -15.89
C ALA A 143 3.44 11.46 -15.92
N VAL A 144 3.60 12.16 -17.06
CA VAL A 144 4.67 13.16 -17.24
C VAL A 144 4.40 14.39 -16.38
N GLU A 145 3.18 14.94 -16.43
CA GLU A 145 2.77 16.10 -15.63
C GLU A 145 2.95 15.84 -14.13
N LEU A 146 2.44 14.71 -13.64
CA LEU A 146 2.53 14.32 -12.23
C LEU A 146 3.99 14.13 -11.77
N LEU A 147 4.87 13.64 -12.65
CA LEU A 147 6.30 13.53 -12.34
C LEU A 147 6.99 14.90 -12.32
N GLU A 148 6.60 15.82 -13.19
CA GLU A 148 7.12 17.20 -13.21
C GLU A 148 6.70 17.98 -11.96
N GLU A 149 5.43 17.87 -11.55
CA GLU A 149 4.93 18.42 -10.27
C GLU A 149 5.73 17.85 -9.09
N LYS A 150 5.92 16.53 -9.05
CA LYS A 150 6.74 15.87 -8.02
C LYS A 150 8.18 16.36 -8.02
N ILE A 151 8.78 16.61 -9.18
CA ILE A 151 10.13 17.18 -9.27
C ILE A 151 10.16 18.60 -8.68
N ALA A 152 9.14 19.42 -8.95
CA ALA A 152 9.03 20.77 -8.41
C ALA A 152 8.94 20.74 -6.87
N GLU A 153 8.05 19.91 -6.31
CA GLU A 153 7.93 19.73 -4.85
C GLU A 153 9.24 19.27 -4.20
N LEU A 154 9.94 18.31 -4.82
CA LEU A 154 11.21 17.80 -4.29
C LEU A 154 12.31 18.87 -4.34
N LYS A 155 12.32 19.73 -5.36
CA LYS A 155 13.26 20.86 -5.47
C LYS A 155 12.97 21.93 -4.43
N GLU A 156 11.70 22.28 -4.21
CA GLU A 156 11.29 23.20 -3.17
C GLU A 156 11.69 22.67 -1.78
N ALA A 157 11.39 21.41 -1.49
CA ALA A 157 11.82 20.76 -0.25
C ALA A 157 13.35 20.78 -0.09
N GLN A 158 14.12 20.55 -1.17
CA GLN A 158 15.58 20.63 -1.13
C GLN A 158 16.06 22.01 -0.70
N GLU A 159 15.45 23.06 -1.24
CA GLU A 159 15.85 24.43 -0.95
C GLU A 159 15.45 24.85 0.46
N ASN A 160 14.24 24.51 0.89
CA ASN A 160 13.77 24.73 2.26
C ASN A 160 14.69 24.04 3.27
N MET A 161 15.10 22.79 3.04
CA MET A 161 16.03 22.08 3.92
C MET A 161 17.39 22.80 4.03
N LYS A 162 17.92 23.32 2.92
CA LYS A 162 19.19 24.07 2.92
C LYS A 162 19.08 25.40 3.65
N GLU A 163 18.00 26.15 3.42
CA GLU A 163 17.78 27.43 4.09
C GLU A 163 17.55 27.24 5.60
N VAL A 164 16.83 26.21 6.03
CA VAL A 164 16.71 25.86 7.45
C VAL A 164 18.07 25.51 8.05
N ASN A 165 18.88 24.69 7.38
CA ASN A 165 20.23 24.38 7.84
C ASN A 165 21.14 25.61 7.87
N LYS A 166 20.98 26.55 6.95
CA LYS A 166 21.72 27.82 6.92
C LYS A 166 21.28 28.75 8.04
N TYR A 167 19.98 28.84 8.30
CA TYR A 167 19.41 29.58 9.42
C TYR A 167 19.96 29.03 10.74
N PHE A 168 19.88 27.71 10.94
CA PHE A 168 20.35 27.07 12.15
C PHE A 168 21.86 27.25 12.38
N ARG A 169 22.67 27.15 11.32
CA ARG A 169 24.12 27.41 11.42
C ARG A 169 24.45 28.84 11.85
N LYS A 170 23.59 29.82 11.53
CA LYS A 170 23.79 31.23 11.87
C LYS A 170 23.27 31.57 13.27
N ASN A 171 22.10 31.03 13.63
CA ASN A 171 21.37 31.44 14.84
C ASN A 171 21.47 30.44 15.99
N HIS A 172 21.96 29.21 15.74
CA HIS A 172 22.01 28.10 16.69
C HIS A 172 20.65 27.73 17.34
N THR A 173 19.55 28.19 16.74
CA THR A 173 18.18 27.87 17.11
C THR A 173 17.32 27.74 15.84
N LEU A 174 16.17 27.08 16.00
CA LEU A 174 15.09 27.04 15.00
C LEU A 174 13.99 28.08 15.28
N ASP A 175 14.03 28.75 16.44
CA ASP A 175 13.06 29.81 16.77
C ASP A 175 13.17 30.97 15.79
N GLY A 176 12.04 31.38 15.21
CA GLY A 176 12.00 32.49 14.24
C GLY A 176 12.44 32.11 12.82
N CYS A 177 12.54 30.82 12.50
CA CYS A 177 12.73 30.36 11.12
C CYS A 177 11.40 30.44 10.34
N GLU A 178 11.24 31.46 9.49
CA GLU A 178 9.99 31.71 8.74
C GLU A 178 9.55 30.56 7.81
N ILE A 179 10.49 29.70 7.40
CA ILE A 179 10.23 28.55 6.52
C ILE A 179 9.53 27.41 7.28
N LEU A 180 9.70 27.34 8.60
CA LEU A 180 9.15 26.27 9.42
C LEU A 180 7.86 26.71 10.10
N THR A 181 6.85 25.85 10.05
CA THR A 181 5.70 25.95 10.95
C THR A 181 6.08 25.59 12.38
N GLU A 182 5.28 25.99 13.37
CA GLU A 182 5.47 25.61 14.77
C GLU A 182 5.55 24.08 14.95
N LYS A 183 4.69 23.35 14.23
CA LYS A 183 4.68 21.89 14.23
C LYS A 183 5.98 21.31 13.68
N GLN A 184 6.43 21.75 12.50
CA GLN A 184 7.69 21.28 11.90
C GLN A 184 8.90 21.61 12.77
N THR A 185 8.87 22.76 13.45
CA THR A 185 9.90 23.17 14.40
C THR A 185 9.98 22.22 15.59
N ALA A 186 8.83 21.85 16.17
CA ALA A 186 8.75 20.88 17.25
C ALA A 186 9.24 19.48 16.80
N GLU A 187 8.81 19.00 15.64
CA GLU A 187 9.23 17.71 15.07
C GLU A 187 10.75 17.65 14.83
N LEU A 188 11.32 18.72 14.26
CA LEU A 188 12.76 18.82 14.04
C LEU A 188 13.55 18.83 15.35
N ARG A 189 13.06 19.53 16.38
CA ARG A 189 13.69 19.53 17.71
C ARG A 189 13.69 18.15 18.34
N GLU A 190 12.57 17.44 18.27
CA GLU A 190 12.47 16.07 18.78
C GLU A 190 13.44 15.15 18.03
N TYR A 191 13.48 15.26 16.70
CA TYR A 191 14.39 14.52 15.85
C TYR A 191 15.86 14.78 16.22
N MET A 192 16.27 16.04 16.34
CA MET A 192 17.63 16.42 16.73
C MET A 192 17.99 15.91 18.14
N THR A 193 17.04 15.94 19.08
CA THR A 193 17.24 15.42 20.44
C THR A 193 17.46 13.90 20.42
N LYS A 194 16.66 13.19 19.63
CA LYS A 194 16.71 11.73 19.49
C LYS A 194 17.97 11.24 18.76
N TYR A 195 18.44 12.02 17.79
CA TYR A 195 19.59 11.70 16.94
C TYR A 195 20.74 12.67 17.17
N SER A 196 21.17 12.79 18.44
CA SER A 196 22.15 13.79 18.90
C SER A 196 23.57 13.66 18.32
N PHE A 197 23.84 12.64 17.48
CA PHE A 197 25.11 12.49 16.77
C PHE A 197 25.23 13.39 15.55
N ASP A 198 24.11 13.94 15.06
CA ASP A 198 24.10 14.94 13.98
C ASP A 198 23.48 16.24 14.50
N ALA A 199 24.26 17.32 14.49
CA ALA A 199 23.83 18.61 15.01
C ALA A 199 22.97 19.41 14.01
N ALA A 200 22.90 18.98 12.75
CA ALA A 200 22.12 19.66 11.74
C ALA A 200 20.63 19.29 11.83
N PRO A 201 19.70 20.26 11.70
CA PRO A 201 18.26 19.97 11.63
C PRO A 201 17.92 18.99 10.50
N TYR A 202 18.52 19.21 9.32
CA TYR A 202 18.46 18.29 8.19
C TYR A 202 19.85 17.70 7.92
N PRO A 203 20.09 16.42 8.24
CA PRO A 203 21.40 15.81 8.10
C PRO A 203 21.79 15.63 6.62
N GLY A 204 23.10 15.51 6.35
CA GLY A 204 23.64 15.46 4.98
C GLY A 204 23.06 14.32 4.13
N TRP A 205 22.81 13.15 4.73
CA TRP A 205 22.21 12.02 4.05
C TRP A 205 20.77 12.30 3.59
N MET A 206 20.01 13.14 4.31
CA MET A 206 18.63 13.47 3.93
C MET A 206 18.61 14.34 2.67
N LEU A 207 19.49 15.34 2.60
CA LEU A 207 19.71 16.17 1.41
C LEU A 207 20.20 15.34 0.22
N GLN A 208 21.10 14.38 0.43
CA GLN A 208 21.59 13.48 -0.61
C GLN A 208 20.49 12.56 -1.14
N ASN A 209 19.69 11.98 -0.24
CA ASN A 209 18.56 11.12 -0.62
C ASN A 209 17.52 11.88 -1.43
N ASN A 210 17.19 13.12 -1.02
CA ASN A 210 16.26 13.95 -1.76
C ASN A 210 16.80 14.34 -3.15
N LEU A 211 18.08 14.71 -3.25
CA LEU A 211 18.72 14.97 -4.54
C LEU A 211 18.71 13.73 -5.45
N ALA A 212 18.94 12.54 -4.90
CA ALA A 212 18.85 11.28 -5.64
C ALA A 212 17.42 11.00 -6.13
N ASN A 213 16.39 11.33 -5.33
CA ASN A 213 14.99 11.25 -5.75
C ASN A 213 14.68 12.21 -6.92
N ILE A 214 15.17 13.45 -6.86
CA ILE A 214 15.01 14.44 -7.95
C ILE A 214 15.59 13.89 -9.25
N LYS A 215 16.85 13.42 -9.22
CA LYS A 215 17.52 12.85 -10.40
C LYS A 215 16.78 11.65 -10.98
N ARG A 216 16.30 10.74 -10.12
CA ARG A 216 15.50 9.57 -10.54
C ARG A 216 14.19 9.97 -11.21
N CYS A 217 13.49 10.97 -10.67
CA CYS A 217 12.25 11.44 -11.28
C CYS A 217 12.51 12.13 -12.64
N GLN A 218 13.57 12.93 -12.75
CA GLN A 218 13.97 13.57 -14.00
C GLN A 218 14.30 12.53 -15.08
N GLN A 219 15.15 11.55 -14.75
CA GLN A 219 15.49 10.47 -15.67
C GLN A 219 14.22 9.74 -16.15
N ARG A 220 13.27 9.49 -15.24
CA ARG A 220 12.01 8.84 -15.58
C ARG A 220 11.15 9.69 -16.52
N VAL A 221 11.09 11.01 -16.33
CA VAL A 221 10.39 11.93 -17.24
C VAL A 221 11.02 11.88 -18.63
N ASP A 222 12.34 11.96 -18.72
CA ASP A 222 13.06 11.93 -20.00
C ASP A 222 12.83 10.61 -20.74
N GLU A 223 12.86 9.48 -20.03
CA GLU A 223 12.58 8.16 -20.60
C GLU A 223 11.14 8.04 -21.10
N LEU A 224 10.16 8.55 -20.34
CA LEU A 224 8.75 8.53 -20.75
C LEU A 224 8.51 9.43 -21.96
N LYS A 225 9.06 10.65 -21.98
CA LYS A 225 8.95 11.57 -23.12
C LYS A 225 9.55 10.96 -24.38
N LYS A 226 10.79 10.44 -24.31
CA LYS A 226 11.43 9.76 -25.44
C LYS A 226 10.62 8.57 -25.96
N THR A 227 10.05 7.78 -25.05
CA THR A 227 9.24 6.61 -25.43
C THR A 227 7.94 7.04 -26.12
N LYS A 228 7.26 8.06 -25.59
CA LYS A 228 6.03 8.61 -26.20
C LYS A 228 6.32 9.30 -27.53
N GLU A 229 7.43 10.02 -27.65
CA GLU A 229 7.87 10.68 -28.90
C GLU A 229 8.25 9.67 -30.00
N LYS A 230 8.88 8.54 -29.64
CA LYS A 230 9.17 7.44 -30.57
C LYS A 230 7.88 6.87 -31.18
N GLY A 231 6.78 6.92 -30.44
CA GLY A 231 5.48 6.45 -30.87
C GLY A 231 5.39 4.92 -30.98
N ASN A 232 4.28 4.47 -31.58
CA ASN A 232 4.05 3.04 -31.79
C ASN A 232 4.91 2.51 -32.93
N SER A 233 5.44 1.29 -32.79
CA SER A 233 6.13 0.60 -33.87
C SER A 233 5.74 -0.88 -33.92
N GLU A 234 5.72 -1.44 -35.12
CA GLU A 234 5.38 -2.84 -35.39
C GLU A 234 6.48 -3.47 -36.25
N ALA A 235 6.86 -4.69 -35.89
CA ALA A 235 7.78 -5.53 -36.65
C ALA A 235 7.18 -6.93 -36.83
N ASP A 236 7.12 -7.38 -38.07
CA ASP A 236 6.61 -8.69 -38.45
C ASP A 236 7.77 -9.67 -38.65
N TYR A 237 7.70 -10.83 -38.00
CA TYR A 237 8.70 -11.91 -38.09
C TYR A 237 8.11 -13.18 -38.73
N GLY A 238 6.93 -13.08 -39.36
CA GLY A 238 6.24 -14.19 -40.01
C GLY A 238 5.41 -15.02 -39.03
N SER A 239 6.06 -15.79 -38.16
CA SER A 239 5.36 -16.64 -37.18
C SER A 239 4.80 -15.87 -35.98
N PHE A 240 5.30 -14.65 -35.75
CA PHE A 240 4.83 -13.74 -34.72
C PHE A 240 5.08 -12.28 -35.11
N LYS A 241 4.36 -11.38 -34.44
CA LYS A 241 4.49 -9.93 -34.58
C LYS A 241 4.86 -9.30 -33.26
N VAL A 242 5.69 -8.27 -33.32
CA VAL A 242 6.10 -7.47 -32.16
C VAL A 242 5.57 -6.07 -32.32
N ILE A 243 4.82 -5.59 -31.33
CA ILE A 243 4.27 -4.24 -31.29
C ILE A 243 4.83 -3.53 -30.05
N GLU A 244 5.61 -2.48 -30.24
CA GLU A 244 5.93 -1.53 -29.18
C GLU A 244 4.80 -0.49 -29.14
N ASN A 245 3.91 -0.63 -28.16
CA ASN A 245 2.75 0.24 -27.98
C ASN A 245 3.03 1.28 -26.88
N ALA A 246 3.29 2.51 -27.30
CA ALA A 246 3.56 3.66 -26.44
C ALA A 246 2.30 4.19 -25.74
N ASP A 247 1.10 3.95 -26.28
CA ASP A 247 -0.16 4.43 -25.68
C ASP A 247 -0.46 3.72 -24.37
N ILE A 248 -0.33 2.39 -24.35
CA ILE A 248 -0.50 1.58 -23.13
C ILE A 248 0.83 1.25 -22.43
N MET A 249 1.94 1.77 -22.95
CA MET A 249 3.31 1.50 -22.47
C MET A 249 3.61 0.00 -22.34
N ARG A 250 3.33 -0.78 -23.40
CA ARG A 250 3.58 -2.23 -23.46
C ARG A 250 4.33 -2.63 -24.73
N ILE A 251 5.21 -3.61 -24.57
CA ILE A 251 5.71 -4.44 -25.66
C ILE A 251 4.74 -5.62 -25.77
N GLN A 252 4.22 -5.88 -26.96
CA GLN A 252 3.27 -6.96 -27.23
C GLN A 252 3.88 -7.92 -28.26
N ILE A 253 3.81 -9.22 -27.99
CA ILE A 253 4.15 -10.28 -28.94
C ILE A 253 2.84 -11.02 -29.26
N VAL A 254 2.47 -11.00 -30.54
CA VAL A 254 1.22 -11.55 -31.07
C VAL A 254 1.55 -12.75 -31.95
N PHE A 255 0.79 -13.83 -31.79
CA PHE A 255 0.88 -15.05 -32.59
C PHE A 255 -0.48 -15.30 -33.24
N ASP A 256 -0.51 -15.91 -34.43
CA ASP A 256 -1.77 -16.25 -35.15
C ASP A 256 -2.61 -17.32 -34.42
N GLY A 257 -1.99 -18.06 -33.51
CA GLY A 257 -2.63 -19.05 -32.68
C GLY A 257 -1.96 -19.20 -31.33
N LYS A 258 -2.35 -20.23 -30.59
CA LYS A 258 -1.69 -20.54 -29.32
C LYS A 258 -0.28 -21.07 -29.60
N PRO A 259 0.79 -20.36 -29.18
CA PRO A 259 2.13 -20.88 -29.33
C PRO A 259 2.30 -22.18 -28.52
N ASP A 260 3.22 -23.00 -28.98
CA ASP A 260 3.64 -24.25 -28.38
C ASP A 260 4.18 -24.03 -26.94
N ARG A 261 4.48 -25.12 -26.26
CA ARG A 261 4.86 -25.03 -24.85
C ARG A 261 6.25 -24.39 -24.67
N ALA A 262 7.21 -24.68 -25.54
CA ALA A 262 8.58 -24.18 -25.42
C ALA A 262 8.60 -22.66 -25.55
N ILE A 263 7.96 -22.10 -26.60
CA ILE A 263 7.81 -20.65 -26.79
C ILE A 263 7.15 -19.98 -25.57
N ARG A 264 6.09 -20.57 -25.01
CA ARG A 264 5.41 -20.00 -23.85
C ARG A 264 6.26 -19.99 -22.59
N ASP A 265 7.15 -20.95 -22.43
CA ASP A 265 8.02 -21.03 -21.27
C ASP A 265 9.17 -20.01 -21.42
N ILE A 266 9.76 -19.85 -22.61
CA ILE A 266 10.69 -18.76 -22.96
C ILE A 266 10.10 -17.38 -22.63
N LEU A 267 8.86 -17.12 -23.06
CA LEU A 267 8.17 -15.85 -22.82
C LEU A 267 8.01 -15.57 -21.32
N LYS A 268 7.59 -16.56 -20.53
CA LYS A 268 7.39 -16.40 -19.08
C LYS A 268 8.70 -16.17 -18.33
N GLU A 269 9.75 -16.91 -18.68
CA GLU A 269 11.08 -16.76 -18.08
C GLU A 269 11.63 -15.35 -18.32
N ASN A 270 11.37 -14.82 -19.50
CA ASN A 270 11.69 -13.44 -19.87
C ASN A 270 10.61 -12.43 -19.45
N GLY A 271 9.69 -12.79 -18.55
CA GLY A 271 8.75 -11.89 -17.88
C GLY A 271 7.61 -11.35 -18.74
N PHE A 272 7.35 -11.93 -19.91
CA PHE A 272 6.13 -11.66 -20.67
C PHE A 272 4.95 -12.41 -20.05
N ARG A 273 3.79 -11.75 -19.99
CA ARG A 273 2.55 -12.32 -19.45
C ARG A 273 1.45 -12.28 -20.50
N TRP A 274 0.67 -13.35 -20.61
CA TRP A 274 -0.49 -13.39 -21.48
C TRP A 274 -1.56 -12.39 -21.01
N ALA A 275 -2.02 -11.54 -21.91
CA ALA A 275 -3.09 -10.56 -21.69
C ALA A 275 -4.30 -10.93 -22.58
N PRO A 276 -5.33 -11.63 -22.05
CA PRO A 276 -6.47 -12.08 -22.83
C PRO A 276 -7.22 -10.95 -23.53
N SER A 277 -7.34 -9.79 -22.88
CA SER A 277 -8.00 -8.59 -23.43
C SER A 277 -7.27 -7.98 -24.63
N GLN A 278 -6.04 -8.39 -24.89
CA GLN A 278 -5.18 -7.86 -25.94
C GLN A 278 -4.75 -8.95 -26.93
N GLY A 279 -5.11 -10.21 -26.68
CA GLY A 279 -4.67 -11.35 -27.49
C GLY A 279 -3.15 -11.48 -27.63
N ALA A 280 -2.38 -10.99 -26.66
CA ALA A 280 -0.94 -10.84 -26.79
C ALA A 280 -0.17 -11.21 -25.51
N TRP A 281 1.08 -11.62 -25.68
CA TRP A 281 2.06 -11.69 -24.59
C TRP A 281 2.66 -10.31 -24.37
N GLN A 282 2.58 -9.78 -23.15
CA GLN A 282 2.94 -8.39 -22.88
C GLN A 282 4.00 -8.23 -21.79
N ARG A 283 4.83 -7.21 -21.95
CA ARG A 283 5.79 -6.69 -20.96
C ARG A 283 5.77 -5.16 -20.94
N GLN A 284 6.22 -4.53 -19.86
CA GLN A 284 6.35 -3.07 -19.77
C GLN A 284 7.33 -2.53 -20.82
N LEU A 285 6.92 -1.50 -21.56
CA LEU A 285 7.79 -0.77 -22.50
C LEU A 285 8.76 0.11 -21.72
N THR A 286 9.95 -0.43 -21.49
CA THR A 286 11.06 0.19 -20.73
C THR A 286 12.37 -0.16 -21.41
N SER A 287 13.47 0.53 -21.10
CA SER A 287 14.80 0.20 -21.63
C SER A 287 15.19 -1.27 -21.39
N ASN A 288 14.90 -1.78 -20.18
CA ASN A 288 15.09 -3.20 -19.86
C ASN A 288 14.12 -4.11 -20.63
N GLY A 289 12.86 -3.69 -20.82
CA GLY A 289 11.90 -4.42 -21.64
C GLY A 289 12.36 -4.58 -23.08
N ILE A 290 12.87 -3.50 -23.69
CA ILE A 290 13.40 -3.50 -25.06
C ILE A 290 14.65 -4.37 -25.16
N TYR A 291 15.54 -4.32 -24.16
CA TYR A 291 16.71 -5.21 -24.12
C TYR A 291 16.31 -6.69 -24.08
N VAL A 292 15.39 -7.06 -23.18
CA VAL A 292 14.89 -8.43 -23.08
C VAL A 292 14.14 -8.86 -24.34
N LEU A 293 13.36 -7.97 -24.95
CA LEU A 293 12.67 -8.23 -26.22
C LEU A 293 13.65 -8.65 -27.31
N LYS A 294 14.79 -7.96 -27.47
CA LYS A 294 15.80 -8.32 -28.48
C LYS A 294 16.29 -9.76 -28.31
N LYS A 295 16.61 -10.14 -27.08
CA LYS A 295 17.02 -11.50 -26.73
C LYS A 295 15.91 -12.52 -27.03
N VAL A 296 14.67 -12.23 -26.62
CA VAL A 296 13.53 -13.12 -26.88
C VAL A 296 13.27 -13.28 -28.37
N VAL A 297 13.36 -12.21 -29.16
CA VAL A 297 13.18 -12.29 -30.62
C VAL A 297 14.23 -13.18 -31.27
N GLU A 298 15.47 -13.18 -30.77
CA GLU A 298 16.52 -14.10 -31.24
C GLU A 298 16.19 -15.56 -30.90
N GLU A 299 15.84 -15.85 -29.64
CA GLU A 299 15.46 -17.20 -29.20
C GLU A 299 14.22 -17.72 -29.95
N LEU A 300 13.22 -16.87 -30.21
CA LEU A 300 12.02 -17.25 -30.94
C LEU A 300 12.28 -17.51 -32.43
N LYS A 301 13.33 -16.93 -33.02
CA LYS A 301 13.72 -17.21 -34.41
C LYS A 301 14.43 -18.55 -34.56
N GLU A 302 15.07 -19.04 -33.50
CA GLU A 302 15.76 -20.33 -33.51
C GLU A 302 14.77 -21.51 -33.30
N GLU A 303 13.67 -21.26 -32.59
CA GLU A 303 12.61 -22.25 -32.30
C GLU A 303 11.44 -22.23 -33.31
N ALA A 304 11.39 -21.27 -34.24
CA ALA A 304 10.33 -21.13 -35.26
C ALA A 304 10.72 -21.73 -36.61
#